data_AF-A0A355G737-F1
#
_entry.id   AF-A0A355G737-F1
#
_cell.length_a   1.000
_cell.length_b   1.000
_cell.length_c   1.000
_cell.angle_alpha   90.00
_cell.angle_beta   90.00
_cell.angle_gamma   90.00
#
_symmetry.space_group_name_H-M   'P 1'
#
loop_
_entity.id
_entity.type
_entity.pdbx_description
1 polymer ?
#
loop_
_entity_poly.entity_id
_entity_poly.type
_entity_poly.pdbx_seq_one_letter_code
_entity_poly.pdbx_strand_id
1 'polypeptide(L)'
;MRFSVWSGCIIAALSIGSLPDNDSLSAAERSNAAEPSQPLKLLLKEMPKPRYNTPVPSLVTGRVVVQSPGKTSGVSGVSVSDGYSVVKTDSRGTYSLKPDPRAVFINVTRPAGYDVQGNWYQPLAQEVNFELQSSSEDENEFVFIHVTDTHVSSNPRSLQGLIRFVREVNGLTPPPRFVVNSGDLLNLHKALLGTPGQGHAAFRNYVGIMNHLSIPHYNVAGDHTDSCYRLDEFPRGDPRCAKPLYWEYLGPNFFSFEYGKIHFVSVDYGYHLGQRKLKVNGRLLDYPTLQVQPMHIKWLQQDLQQRSPGT
;
A
#
# COMPACT_ATOMS: atom_id res chain seq x y z
N MET A 1 -38.16 2.59 24.51
CA MET A 1 -36.99 1.71 24.37
C MET A 1 -36.11 2.25 23.26
N ARG A 2 -34.96 2.85 23.61
CA ARG A 2 -33.95 3.33 22.64
C ARG A 2 -32.80 2.32 22.65
N PHE A 3 -32.47 1.75 21.51
CA PHE A 3 -31.27 0.93 21.35
C PHE A 3 -30.17 1.80 20.74
N SER A 4 -29.10 2.00 21.50
CA SER A 4 -27.84 2.57 21.04
C SER A 4 -26.99 1.46 20.41
N VAL A 5 -26.66 1.61 19.13
CA VAL A 5 -25.67 0.75 18.44
C VAL A 5 -24.28 1.30 18.76
N TRP A 6 -23.43 0.48 19.37
CA TRP A 6 -22.01 0.77 19.55
C TRP A 6 -21.24 0.22 18.34
N SER A 7 -20.67 1.11 17.52
CA SER A 7 -19.62 0.77 16.57
C SER A 7 -18.28 0.89 17.29
N GLY A 8 -17.64 -0.24 17.59
CA GLY A 8 -16.30 -0.26 18.16
C GLY A 8 -15.26 0.01 17.09
N CYS A 9 -14.76 1.25 17.01
CA CYS A 9 -13.46 1.55 16.40
C CYS A 9 -12.38 1.35 17.48
N ILE A 10 -11.44 0.42 17.27
CA ILE A 10 -10.22 0.36 18.08
C ILE A 10 -9.28 1.44 17.53
N ILE A 11 -9.21 2.58 18.20
CA ILE A 11 -8.14 3.57 18.02
C ILE A 11 -7.09 3.26 19.08
N ALA A 12 -5.95 2.72 18.67
CA ALA A 12 -4.81 2.57 19.56
C ALA A 12 -4.13 3.94 19.72
N ALA A 13 -4.40 4.63 20.83
CA ALA A 13 -3.65 5.81 21.23
C ALA A 13 -2.49 5.37 22.14
N LEU A 14 -1.25 5.49 21.65
CA LEU A 14 -0.06 5.27 22.46
C LEU A 14 0.26 6.55 23.25
N SER A 15 0.08 6.48 24.57
CA SER A 15 0.61 7.47 25.51
C SER A 15 2.12 7.33 25.62
N ILE A 16 2.85 8.40 25.32
CA ILE A 16 4.32 8.46 25.47
C ILE A 16 4.64 8.56 26.96
N GLY A 17 4.94 7.41 27.58
CA GLY A 17 5.59 7.35 28.87
C GLY A 17 7.08 7.64 28.73
N SER A 18 7.65 8.43 29.65
CA SER A 18 9.07 8.74 29.76
C SER A 18 9.92 7.46 29.80
N LEU A 19 10.92 7.39 28.91
CA LEU A 19 11.91 6.30 28.83
C LEU A 19 12.81 6.31 30.08
N PRO A 20 13.05 5.16 30.75
CA PRO A 20 14.10 5.05 31.76
C PRO A 20 15.48 4.94 31.12
N ASP A 21 16.50 5.38 31.87
CA ASP A 21 17.90 5.47 31.46
C ASP A 21 18.49 4.16 30.90
N ASN A 22 19.24 4.31 29.81
CA ASN A 22 20.04 3.28 29.16
C ASN A 22 21.20 2.85 30.06
N ASP A 23 21.05 1.86 30.95
CA ASP A 23 22.23 1.10 31.41
C ASP A 23 21.98 -0.28 32.01
N SER A 24 20.86 -0.94 31.72
CA SER A 24 20.64 -2.32 32.18
C SER A 24 20.02 -3.22 31.12
N LEU A 25 20.76 -3.49 30.05
CA LEU A 25 20.51 -4.66 29.20
C LEU A 25 21.24 -5.86 29.81
N SER A 26 20.50 -6.94 30.06
CA SER A 26 21.01 -8.16 30.66
C SER A 26 22.00 -8.87 29.73
N ALA A 27 22.91 -9.70 30.27
CA ALA A 27 23.92 -10.42 29.48
C ALA A 27 23.33 -11.31 28.36
N ALA A 28 22.04 -11.71 28.46
CA ALA A 28 21.32 -12.46 27.44
C ALA A 28 20.98 -11.63 26.18
N GLU A 29 20.85 -10.31 26.29
CA GLU A 29 20.61 -9.43 25.13
C GLU A 29 21.90 -9.10 24.38
N ARG A 30 23.06 -9.21 25.05
CA ARG A 30 24.38 -9.06 24.40
C ARG A 30 24.79 -10.30 23.60
N SER A 31 24.31 -11.49 23.95
CA SER A 31 24.63 -12.74 23.25
C SER A 31 23.78 -13.00 22.00
N ASN A 32 22.77 -12.16 21.74
CA ASN A 32 21.90 -12.26 20.55
C ASN A 32 22.23 -11.21 19.47
N ALA A 33 23.43 -10.63 19.53
CA ALA A 33 24.00 -9.90 18.40
C ALA A 33 24.25 -10.90 17.27
N ALA A 34 23.19 -11.21 16.53
CA ALA A 34 23.22 -12.04 15.34
C ALA A 34 24.36 -11.54 14.44
N GLU A 35 25.19 -12.47 13.96
CA GLU A 35 26.25 -12.15 13.00
C GLU A 35 25.71 -11.25 11.89
N PRO A 36 26.51 -10.28 11.39
CA PRO A 36 26.09 -9.40 10.31
C PRO A 36 25.61 -10.27 9.15
N SER A 37 24.29 -10.25 8.97
CA SER A 37 23.61 -11.08 8.01
C SER A 37 24.20 -10.77 6.62
N GLN A 38 24.67 -11.79 5.89
CA GLN A 38 25.33 -11.62 4.58
C GLN A 38 24.56 -10.64 3.68
N PRO A 39 25.26 -9.74 2.95
CA PRO A 39 24.61 -8.72 2.14
C PRO A 39 23.64 -9.36 1.14
N LEU A 40 22.42 -8.83 1.09
CA LEU A 40 21.37 -9.30 0.18
C LEU A 40 21.47 -8.52 -1.13
N LYS A 41 21.61 -9.22 -2.26
CA LYS A 41 21.47 -8.59 -3.58
C LYS A 41 20.02 -8.14 -3.76
N LEU A 42 19.81 -6.85 -4.08
CA LEU A 42 18.48 -6.30 -4.29
C LEU A 42 17.75 -7.03 -5.43
N LEU A 43 16.54 -7.51 -5.16
CA LEU A 43 15.64 -8.11 -6.13
C LEU A 43 14.65 -7.06 -6.64
N LEU A 44 15.01 -6.37 -7.72
CA LEU A 44 14.13 -5.37 -8.33
C LEU A 44 13.19 -6.06 -9.32
N LYS A 45 11.90 -5.76 -9.22
CA LYS A 45 10.86 -6.20 -10.15
C LYS A 45 10.41 -5.02 -11.00
N GLU A 46 10.11 -5.28 -12.27
CA GLU A 46 9.46 -4.29 -13.12
C GLU A 46 7.98 -4.24 -12.77
N MET A 47 7.51 -3.07 -12.31
CA MET A 47 6.14 -2.83 -11.92
C MET A 47 5.44 -1.98 -12.98
N PRO A 48 4.12 -2.13 -13.20
CA PRO A 48 3.38 -1.24 -14.07
C PRO A 48 3.47 0.22 -13.56
N LYS A 49 3.76 1.15 -14.46
CA LYS A 49 3.97 2.58 -14.12
C LYS A 49 2.87 3.48 -14.67
N PRO A 50 2.56 4.62 -14.02
CA PRO A 50 1.65 5.61 -14.56
C PRO A 50 2.05 6.08 -15.97
N ARG A 51 1.05 6.36 -16.81
CA ARG A 51 1.24 6.99 -18.12
C ARG A 51 0.98 8.50 -18.02
N TYR A 52 1.89 9.23 -17.37
CA TYR A 52 1.68 10.65 -17.02
C TYR A 52 1.33 11.56 -18.21
N ASN A 53 1.85 11.26 -19.40
CA ASN A 53 1.64 12.06 -20.61
C ASN A 53 0.47 11.56 -21.48
N THR A 54 -0.36 10.64 -20.98
CA THR A 54 -1.52 10.11 -21.71
C THR A 54 -2.80 10.75 -21.19
N PRO A 55 -3.67 11.27 -22.07
CA PRO A 55 -4.98 11.77 -21.65
C PRO A 55 -5.79 10.71 -20.92
N VAL A 56 -6.47 11.12 -19.84
CA VAL A 56 -7.41 10.26 -19.13
C VAL A 56 -8.56 9.91 -20.07
N PRO A 57 -8.84 8.61 -20.32
CA PRO A 57 -9.94 8.22 -21.20
C PRO A 57 -11.29 8.62 -20.59
N SER A 58 -12.28 8.95 -21.42
CA SER A 58 -13.62 9.30 -20.94
C SER A 58 -14.38 8.11 -20.33
N LEU A 59 -13.95 6.90 -20.68
CA LEU A 59 -14.48 5.63 -20.17
C LEU A 59 -13.37 4.59 -20.17
N VAL A 60 -13.29 3.83 -19.07
CA VAL A 60 -12.49 2.60 -18.97
C VAL A 60 -13.45 1.42 -18.98
N THR A 61 -13.15 0.41 -19.78
CA THR A 61 -13.87 -0.86 -19.80
C THR A 61 -12.92 -2.01 -19.53
N GLY A 62 -13.47 -3.17 -19.17
CA GLY A 62 -12.65 -4.34 -18.93
C GLY A 62 -13.42 -5.54 -18.45
N ARG A 63 -12.69 -6.63 -18.23
CA ARG A 63 -13.21 -7.86 -17.65
C ARG A 63 -12.29 -8.40 -16.56
N VAL A 64 -12.92 -8.97 -15.53
CA VAL A 64 -12.28 -9.82 -14.54
C VAL A 64 -12.73 -11.26 -14.81
N VAL A 65 -11.77 -12.14 -15.07
CA VAL A 65 -12.04 -13.53 -15.44
C VAL A 65 -11.29 -14.49 -14.52
N VAL A 66 -11.82 -15.69 -14.35
CA VAL A 66 -11.10 -16.82 -13.75
C VAL A 66 -10.80 -17.85 -14.83
N GLN A 67 -9.55 -18.33 -14.87
CA GLN A 67 -9.16 -19.44 -15.72
C GLN A 67 -9.38 -20.79 -15.02
N SER A 68 -9.93 -21.74 -15.75
CA SER A 68 -10.00 -23.16 -15.39
C SER A 68 -9.61 -23.99 -16.62
N PRO A 69 -9.18 -25.26 -16.46
CA PRO A 69 -8.78 -26.08 -17.60
C PRO A 69 -9.84 -26.09 -18.71
N GLY A 70 -9.51 -25.50 -19.87
CA GLY A 70 -10.38 -25.41 -21.05
C GLY A 70 -11.53 -24.40 -20.98
N LYS A 71 -11.63 -23.56 -19.94
CA LYS A 71 -12.73 -22.59 -19.78
C LYS A 71 -12.30 -21.30 -19.09
N THR A 72 -12.67 -20.16 -19.67
CA THR A 72 -12.57 -18.84 -19.05
C THR A 72 -13.97 -18.38 -18.65
N SER A 73 -14.17 -18.03 -17.38
CA SER A 73 -15.46 -17.56 -16.87
C SER A 73 -15.32 -16.15 -16.28
N GLY A 74 -16.31 -15.28 -16.50
CA GLY A 74 -16.33 -13.97 -15.86
C GLY A 74 -16.62 -14.09 -14.37
N VAL A 75 -16.00 -13.24 -13.55
CA VAL A 75 -16.21 -13.22 -12.10
C VAL A 75 -17.06 -12.01 -11.74
N SER A 76 -18.27 -12.27 -11.22
CA SER A 76 -19.23 -11.24 -10.84
C SER A 76 -18.90 -10.61 -9.51
N GLY A 77 -19.25 -9.33 -9.32
CA GLY A 77 -19.16 -8.68 -8.02
C GLY A 77 -17.73 -8.37 -7.54
N VAL A 78 -16.74 -8.40 -8.43
CA VAL A 78 -15.37 -7.99 -8.11
C VAL A 78 -15.26 -6.47 -8.20
N SER A 79 -14.68 -5.83 -7.18
CA SER A 79 -14.48 -4.39 -7.17
C SER A 79 -13.32 -4.00 -8.07
N VAL A 80 -13.52 -2.97 -8.88
CA VAL A 80 -12.51 -2.34 -9.74
C VAL A 80 -12.49 -0.85 -9.45
N SER A 81 -11.29 -0.30 -9.29
CA SER A 81 -11.05 1.05 -8.76
C SER A 81 -10.01 1.80 -9.59
N ASP A 82 -10.19 3.11 -9.73
CA ASP A 82 -9.18 4.03 -10.28
C ASP A 82 -8.44 4.83 -9.17
N GLY A 83 -8.69 4.50 -7.90
CA GLY A 83 -8.21 5.22 -6.72
C GLY A 83 -9.13 6.37 -6.26
N TYR A 84 -10.19 6.69 -7.00
CA TYR A 84 -11.13 7.78 -6.71
C TYR A 84 -12.60 7.32 -6.74
N SER A 85 -12.90 6.30 -7.54
CA SER A 85 -14.20 5.66 -7.70
C SER A 85 -14.09 4.14 -7.67
N VAL A 86 -15.16 3.45 -7.28
CA VAL A 86 -15.27 1.97 -7.28
C VAL A 86 -16.52 1.50 -8.04
N VAL A 87 -16.34 0.53 -8.93
CA VAL A 87 -17.42 -0.19 -9.63
C VAL A 87 -17.30 -1.70 -9.42
N LYS A 88 -18.37 -2.44 -9.69
CA LYS A 88 -18.40 -3.91 -9.61
C LYS A 88 -18.55 -4.52 -10.99
N THR A 89 -17.95 -5.68 -11.20
CA THR A 89 -18.17 -6.48 -12.40
C THR A 89 -19.59 -7.06 -12.45
N ASP A 90 -20.15 -7.13 -13.66
CA ASP A 90 -21.42 -7.78 -13.97
C ASP A 90 -21.31 -9.32 -13.91
N SER A 91 -22.42 -10.03 -14.17
CA SER A 91 -22.47 -11.50 -14.18
C SER A 91 -21.55 -12.16 -15.21
N ARG A 92 -21.05 -11.40 -16.19
CA ARG A 92 -20.06 -11.83 -17.19
C ARG A 92 -18.65 -11.35 -16.84
N GLY A 93 -18.43 -10.81 -15.64
CA GLY A 93 -17.14 -10.26 -15.22
C GLY A 93 -16.80 -8.91 -15.84
N THR A 94 -17.73 -8.26 -16.55
CA THR A 94 -17.47 -7.02 -17.29
C THR A 94 -17.68 -5.80 -16.40
N TYR A 95 -16.87 -4.77 -16.54
CA TYR A 95 -17.08 -3.50 -15.85
C TYR A 95 -16.92 -2.30 -16.80
N SER A 96 -17.48 -1.17 -16.38
CA SER A 96 -17.27 0.13 -17.01
C SER A 96 -17.16 1.20 -15.92
N LEU A 97 -16.14 2.05 -16.02
CA LEU A 97 -15.80 3.06 -15.03
C LEU A 97 -15.49 4.39 -15.75
N LYS A 98 -16.08 5.48 -15.29
CA LYS A 98 -15.68 6.84 -15.70
C LYS A 98 -14.56 7.29 -14.77
N PRO A 99 -13.30 7.38 -15.24
CA PRO A 99 -12.18 7.65 -14.36
C PRO A 99 -12.16 9.12 -13.90
N ASP A 100 -11.68 9.34 -12.68
CA ASP A 100 -11.35 10.68 -12.22
C ASP A 100 -10.21 11.27 -13.07
N PRO A 101 -10.23 12.57 -13.41
CA PRO A 101 -9.16 13.22 -14.17
C PRO A 101 -7.75 13.12 -13.54
N ARG A 102 -7.66 12.74 -12.27
CA ARG A 102 -6.41 12.55 -11.52
C ARG A 102 -5.99 11.09 -11.42
N ALA A 103 -6.77 10.13 -11.93
CA ALA A 103 -6.45 8.72 -11.90
C ALA A 103 -5.22 8.40 -12.76
N VAL A 104 -4.42 7.44 -12.28
CA VAL A 104 -3.20 6.98 -12.99
C VAL A 104 -3.13 5.46 -13.15
N PHE A 105 -3.98 4.73 -12.43
CA PHE A 105 -4.08 3.28 -12.45
C PHE A 105 -5.53 2.84 -12.51
N ILE A 106 -5.72 1.57 -12.87
CA ILE A 106 -6.90 0.78 -12.52
C ILE A 106 -6.41 -0.41 -11.69
N ASN A 107 -7.10 -0.72 -10.60
CA ASN A 107 -6.80 -1.86 -9.73
C ASN A 107 -8.04 -2.70 -9.44
N VAL A 108 -7.80 -3.96 -9.13
CA VAL A 108 -8.83 -4.91 -8.72
C VAL A 108 -8.67 -5.21 -7.23
N THR A 109 -9.78 -5.24 -6.49
CA THR A 109 -9.79 -5.82 -5.16
C THR A 109 -9.62 -7.33 -5.32
N ARG A 110 -8.54 -7.90 -4.79
CA ARG A 110 -8.39 -9.36 -4.68
C ARG A 110 -9.60 -9.89 -3.90
N PRO A 111 -10.52 -10.66 -4.52
CA PRO A 111 -11.67 -11.18 -3.80
C PRO A 111 -11.29 -12.41 -2.97
N ALA A 112 -11.97 -12.63 -1.85
CA ALA A 112 -11.73 -13.80 -1.02
C ALA A 112 -11.87 -15.11 -1.82
N GLY A 113 -11.00 -16.08 -1.56
CA GLY A 113 -10.95 -17.35 -2.29
C GLY A 113 -10.34 -17.28 -3.69
N TYR A 114 -9.78 -16.15 -4.11
CA TYR A 114 -9.08 -15.99 -5.38
C TYR A 114 -7.73 -15.29 -5.23
N ASP A 115 -6.73 -15.72 -5.97
CA ASP A 115 -5.48 -15.00 -6.17
C ASP A 115 -5.47 -14.30 -7.54
N VAL A 116 -4.92 -13.09 -7.59
CA VAL A 116 -4.76 -12.35 -8.84
C VAL A 116 -3.56 -12.90 -9.61
N GLN A 117 -3.77 -13.24 -10.88
CA GLN A 117 -2.69 -13.63 -11.78
C GLN A 117 -2.00 -12.40 -12.36
N GLY A 118 -0.67 -12.33 -12.18
CA GLY A 118 0.10 -11.16 -12.59
C GLY A 118 -0.10 -9.97 -11.66
N ASN A 119 -0.32 -8.78 -12.22
CA ASN A 119 -0.45 -7.55 -11.44
C ASN A 119 -1.91 -7.28 -11.06
N TRP A 120 -2.15 -6.94 -9.79
CA TRP A 120 -3.45 -6.52 -9.26
C TRP A 120 -3.84 -5.07 -9.61
N TYR A 121 -2.95 -4.38 -10.32
CA TYR A 121 -3.21 -3.07 -10.91
C TYR A 121 -2.50 -2.95 -12.26
N GLN A 122 -3.00 -2.05 -13.10
CA GLN A 122 -2.40 -1.70 -14.38
C GLN A 122 -2.46 -0.18 -14.59
N PRO A 123 -1.60 0.38 -15.45
CA PRO A 123 -1.66 1.79 -15.80
C PRO A 123 -3.02 2.11 -16.41
N LEU A 124 -3.52 3.31 -16.16
CA LEU A 124 -4.78 3.75 -16.73
C LEU A 124 -4.74 3.63 -18.27
N ALA A 125 -5.74 2.95 -18.82
CA ALA A 125 -5.93 2.72 -20.25
C ALA A 125 -7.43 2.60 -20.56
N GLN A 126 -7.80 2.69 -21.83
CA GLN A 126 -9.19 2.57 -22.26
C GLN A 126 -9.76 1.17 -21.97
N GLU A 127 -8.92 0.14 -22.07
CA GLU A 127 -9.25 -1.24 -21.72
C GLU A 127 -8.23 -1.78 -20.72
N VAL A 128 -8.70 -2.33 -19.61
CA VAL A 128 -7.87 -2.99 -18.59
C VAL A 128 -8.55 -4.29 -18.18
N ASN A 129 -7.83 -5.41 -18.22
CA ASN A 129 -8.39 -6.72 -17.88
C ASN A 129 -7.60 -7.35 -16.74
N PHE A 130 -8.29 -8.08 -15.86
CA PHE A 130 -7.66 -8.82 -14.77
C PHE A 130 -8.01 -10.29 -14.85
N GLU A 131 -7.08 -11.10 -14.39
CA GLU A 131 -7.23 -12.54 -14.32
C GLU A 131 -7.08 -13.01 -12.87
N LEU A 132 -7.97 -13.89 -12.46
CA LEU A 132 -8.01 -14.53 -11.16
C LEU A 132 -7.76 -16.03 -11.33
N GLN A 133 -7.25 -16.64 -10.27
CA GLN A 133 -7.19 -18.07 -10.07
C GLN A 133 -7.84 -18.39 -8.72
N SER A 134 -8.55 -19.50 -8.61
CA SER A 134 -9.01 -19.96 -7.29
C SER A 134 -7.82 -20.13 -6.35
N SER A 135 -7.93 -19.61 -5.12
CA SER A 135 -6.86 -19.78 -4.14
C SER A 135 -6.71 -21.25 -3.77
N SER A 136 -5.47 -21.71 -3.58
CA SER A 136 -5.17 -23.06 -3.13
C SER A 136 -5.35 -23.25 -1.63
N GLU A 137 -5.39 -22.14 -0.88
CA GLU A 137 -5.46 -22.12 0.59
C GLU A 137 -6.91 -21.87 1.05
N ASP A 138 -7.30 -22.50 2.16
CA ASP A 138 -8.50 -22.10 2.89
C ASP A 138 -8.24 -20.75 3.59
N GLU A 139 -9.20 -19.84 3.49
CA GLU A 139 -9.12 -18.50 4.09
C GLU A 139 -10.09 -18.31 5.25
N ASN A 140 -10.72 -19.39 5.74
CA ASN A 140 -11.52 -19.35 6.96
C ASN A 140 -10.68 -19.02 8.20
N GLU A 141 -9.43 -19.48 8.24
CA GLU A 141 -8.43 -19.17 9.26
C GLU A 141 -7.09 -18.86 8.60
N PHE A 142 -6.47 -17.74 8.94
CA PHE A 142 -5.15 -17.39 8.44
C PHE A 142 -4.39 -16.51 9.43
N VAL A 143 -3.06 -16.57 9.36
CA VAL A 143 -2.15 -15.67 10.07
C VAL A 143 -1.54 -14.70 9.06
N PHE A 144 -1.45 -13.42 9.40
CA PHE A 144 -0.70 -12.44 8.63
C PHE A 144 0.21 -11.63 9.56
N ILE A 145 1.24 -11.00 8.99
CA ILE A 145 2.14 -10.14 9.75
C ILE A 145 1.75 -8.69 9.50
N HIS A 146 1.58 -7.93 10.58
CA HIS A 146 1.48 -6.48 10.55
C HIS A 146 2.81 -5.87 11.01
N VAL A 147 3.36 -4.97 10.21
CA VAL A 147 4.54 -4.17 10.51
C VAL A 147 4.24 -2.71 10.17
N THR A 148 4.97 -1.78 10.77
CA THR A 148 4.86 -0.34 10.48
C THR A 148 6.20 0.33 10.75
N ASP A 149 6.39 1.54 10.25
CA ASP A 149 7.48 2.45 10.62
C ASP A 149 8.86 1.80 10.42
N THR A 150 9.01 1.03 9.34
CA THR A 150 10.29 0.41 8.99
C THR A 150 11.38 1.46 8.74
N HIS A 151 10.98 2.70 8.38
CA HIS A 151 11.85 3.86 8.21
C HIS A 151 13.13 3.54 7.42
N VAL A 152 12.96 2.81 6.31
CA VAL A 152 14.11 2.36 5.53
C VAL A 152 14.87 3.56 4.99
N SER A 153 16.17 3.55 5.26
CA SER A 153 17.09 4.62 4.91
C SER A 153 18.38 4.05 4.31
N SER A 154 19.33 4.92 3.98
CA SER A 154 20.68 4.51 3.59
C SER A 154 21.54 4.04 4.77
N ASN A 155 21.03 4.06 6.01
CA ASN A 155 21.75 3.56 7.17
C ASN A 155 21.90 2.02 7.08
N PRO A 156 23.12 1.47 7.14
CA PRO A 156 23.33 0.01 7.05
C PRO A 156 22.54 -0.80 8.08
N ARG A 157 22.34 -0.28 9.30
CA ARG A 157 21.55 -0.93 10.34
C ARG A 157 20.07 -1.05 9.96
N SER A 158 19.53 -0.02 9.31
CA SER A 158 18.16 -0.03 8.79
C SER A 158 17.98 -1.08 7.70
N LEU A 159 18.93 -1.17 6.76
CA LEU A 159 18.94 -2.19 5.71
C LEU A 159 19.08 -3.61 6.27
N GLN A 160 19.99 -3.82 7.23
CA GLN A 160 20.18 -5.10 7.90
C GLN A 160 18.92 -5.54 8.67
N GLY A 161 18.24 -4.60 9.32
CA GLY A 161 16.97 -4.85 10.00
C GLY A 161 15.91 -5.37 9.03
N LEU A 162 15.73 -4.72 7.87
CA LEU A 162 14.77 -5.17 6.87
C LEU A 162 15.15 -6.51 6.24
N ILE A 163 16.44 -6.75 5.97
CA ILE A 163 16.94 -8.04 5.46
C ILE A 163 16.65 -9.17 6.47
N ARG A 164 16.91 -8.92 7.76
CA ARG A 164 16.63 -9.87 8.83
C ARG A 164 15.14 -10.17 8.91
N PHE A 165 14.29 -9.13 8.87
CA PHE A 165 12.83 -9.28 8.85
C PHE A 165 12.40 -10.23 7.72
N VAL A 166 12.82 -9.97 6.47
CA VAL A 166 12.44 -10.83 5.34
C VAL A 166 12.89 -12.29 5.52
N ARG A 167 14.10 -12.52 6.04
CA ARG A 167 14.60 -13.87 6.31
C ARG A 167 13.81 -14.59 7.38
N GLU A 168 13.46 -13.89 8.46
CA GLU A 168 12.67 -14.46 9.55
C GLU A 168 11.27 -14.80 9.09
N VAL A 169 10.60 -13.90 8.36
CA VAL A 169 9.27 -14.16 7.80
C VAL A 169 9.27 -15.38 6.88
N ASN A 170 10.26 -15.48 5.98
CA ASN A 170 10.38 -16.64 5.08
C ASN A 170 10.71 -17.95 5.82
N GLY A 171 11.21 -17.88 7.06
CA GLY A 171 11.54 -19.05 7.89
C GLY A 171 10.39 -19.52 8.79
N LEU A 172 9.28 -18.78 8.87
CA LEU A 172 8.13 -19.15 9.71
C LEU A 172 7.43 -20.41 9.19
N THR A 173 7.01 -21.28 10.11
CA THR A 173 6.26 -22.50 9.81
C THR A 173 5.07 -22.62 10.78
N PRO A 174 3.81 -22.67 10.31
CA PRO A 174 3.40 -22.46 8.90
C PRO A 174 3.70 -21.03 8.42
N PRO A 175 3.84 -20.80 7.10
CA PRO A 175 4.06 -19.46 6.56
C PRO A 175 2.81 -18.58 6.80
N PRO A 176 2.98 -17.29 7.14
CA PRO A 176 1.86 -16.36 7.16
C PRO A 176 1.32 -16.14 5.74
N ARG A 177 0.03 -15.84 5.61
CA ARG A 177 -0.66 -15.70 4.32
C ARG A 177 -0.20 -14.48 3.53
N PHE A 178 0.19 -13.41 4.23
CA PHE A 178 0.75 -12.18 3.68
C PHE A 178 1.39 -11.30 4.78
N VAL A 179 2.09 -10.24 4.35
CA VAL A 179 2.60 -9.16 5.19
C VAL A 179 1.87 -7.85 4.85
N VAL A 180 1.54 -7.04 5.85
CA VAL A 180 1.09 -5.64 5.66
C VAL A 180 2.07 -4.71 6.36
N ASN A 181 2.67 -3.80 5.60
CA ASN A 181 3.36 -2.64 6.16
C ASN A 181 2.42 -1.42 6.12
N SER A 182 1.95 -0.95 7.28
CA SER A 182 0.87 0.05 7.37
C SER A 182 1.31 1.51 7.23
N GLY A 183 2.58 1.78 6.95
CA GLY A 183 3.05 3.15 6.74
C GLY A 183 4.52 3.34 7.05
N ASP A 184 5.02 4.53 6.73
CA ASP A 184 6.39 4.96 7.02
C ASP A 184 7.45 3.94 6.62
N LEU A 185 7.26 3.44 5.40
CA LEU A 185 8.11 2.44 4.75
C LEU A 185 9.56 2.92 4.69
N LEU A 186 9.73 4.19 4.35
CA LEU A 186 11.00 4.88 4.15
C LEU A 186 11.24 5.91 5.25
N ASN A 187 12.41 6.54 5.24
CA ASN A 187 12.73 7.69 6.08
C ASN A 187 12.97 8.94 5.23
N LEU A 188 12.10 9.22 4.26
CA LEU A 188 12.16 10.47 3.50
C LEU A 188 11.67 11.64 4.35
N HIS A 189 12.12 12.84 4.01
CA HIS A 189 11.81 14.02 4.79
C HIS A 189 10.38 14.50 4.51
N LYS A 190 9.50 14.50 5.53
CA LYS A 190 8.09 14.92 5.44
C LYS A 190 7.84 16.31 4.83
N ALA A 191 8.84 17.19 4.85
CA ALA A 191 8.76 18.50 4.20
C ALA A 191 9.31 18.53 2.76
N LEU A 192 9.60 17.37 2.16
CA LEU A 192 10.13 17.18 0.80
C LEU A 192 11.49 17.86 0.56
N LEU A 193 12.39 17.81 1.54
CA LEU A 193 13.71 18.47 1.49
C LEU A 193 14.82 17.62 0.85
N GLY A 194 14.51 16.42 0.37
CA GLY A 194 15.46 15.54 -0.29
C GLY A 194 15.66 15.88 -1.77
N THR A 195 16.34 14.99 -2.48
CA THR A 195 16.44 15.01 -3.95
C THR A 195 15.69 13.82 -4.56
N PRO A 196 15.26 13.90 -5.84
CA PRO A 196 14.69 12.75 -6.53
C PRO A 196 15.59 11.51 -6.50
N GLY A 197 16.92 11.69 -6.62
CA GLY A 197 17.89 10.59 -6.55
C GLY A 197 17.90 9.88 -5.19
N GLN A 198 17.77 10.63 -4.08
CA GLN A 198 17.63 10.04 -2.74
C GLN A 198 16.32 9.26 -2.62
N GLY A 199 15.22 9.78 -3.16
CA GLY A 199 13.94 9.07 -3.22
C GLY A 199 14.07 7.74 -3.96
N HIS A 200 14.61 7.75 -5.19
CA HIS A 200 14.84 6.54 -5.97
C HIS A 200 15.72 5.52 -5.22
N ALA A 201 16.81 5.97 -4.58
CA ALA A 201 17.67 5.08 -3.82
C ALA A 201 16.94 4.43 -2.64
N ALA A 202 16.14 5.19 -1.90
CA ALA A 202 15.36 4.70 -0.76
C ALA A 202 14.31 3.65 -1.21
N PHE A 203 13.52 3.96 -2.23
CA PHE A 203 12.55 3.00 -2.79
C PHE A 203 13.22 1.74 -3.32
N ARG A 204 14.31 1.86 -4.09
CA ARG A 204 15.07 0.70 -4.61
C ARG A 204 15.57 -0.21 -3.50
N ASN A 205 16.06 0.34 -2.39
CA ASN A 205 16.49 -0.45 -1.25
C ASN A 205 15.30 -1.17 -0.61
N TYR A 206 14.22 -0.44 -0.33
CA TYR A 206 13.01 -1.01 0.28
C TYR A 206 12.42 -2.14 -0.57
N VAL A 207 12.05 -1.86 -1.83
CA VAL A 207 11.45 -2.87 -2.70
C VAL A 207 12.45 -3.99 -3.02
N GLY A 208 13.73 -3.67 -3.18
CA GLY A 208 14.76 -4.64 -3.50
C GLY A 208 14.97 -5.67 -2.39
N ILE A 209 14.72 -5.29 -1.13
CA ILE A 209 14.77 -6.21 0.02
C ILE A 209 13.41 -6.91 0.18
N MET A 210 12.30 -6.16 0.24
CA MET A 210 10.95 -6.71 0.46
C MET A 210 10.51 -7.71 -0.63
N ASN A 211 10.99 -7.55 -1.86
CA ASN A 211 10.68 -8.47 -2.95
C ASN A 211 11.19 -9.90 -2.75
N HIS A 212 12.09 -10.12 -1.78
CA HIS A 212 12.54 -11.46 -1.36
C HIS A 212 11.55 -12.18 -0.45
N LEU A 213 10.48 -11.53 0.04
CA LEU A 213 9.40 -12.24 0.70
C LEU A 213 8.80 -13.28 -0.27
N SER A 214 8.69 -14.52 0.19
CA SER A 214 8.10 -15.62 -0.59
C SER A 214 6.56 -15.58 -0.62
N ILE A 215 5.97 -14.67 0.16
CA ILE A 215 4.54 -14.47 0.33
C ILE A 215 4.12 -13.06 -0.14
N PRO A 216 2.83 -12.84 -0.44
CA PRO A 216 2.33 -11.52 -0.78
C PRO A 216 2.63 -10.49 0.31
N HIS A 217 2.88 -9.25 -0.11
CA HIS A 217 3.04 -8.15 0.83
C HIS A 217 2.37 -6.88 0.30
N TYR A 218 1.67 -6.19 1.20
CA TYR A 218 0.95 -4.95 0.93
C TYR A 218 1.62 -3.82 1.67
N ASN A 219 1.86 -2.72 0.96
CA ASN A 219 2.50 -1.54 1.51
C ASN A 219 1.49 -0.40 1.48
N VAL A 220 1.34 0.28 2.60
CA VAL A 220 0.48 1.46 2.74
C VAL A 220 1.39 2.70 2.76
N ALA A 221 0.96 3.77 2.11
CA ALA A 221 1.70 5.02 2.12
C ALA A 221 1.70 5.64 3.53
N GLY A 222 2.86 6.14 3.97
CA GLY A 222 2.98 7.02 5.13
C GLY A 222 3.67 8.33 4.76
N ASP A 223 3.66 9.32 5.66
CA ASP A 223 4.17 10.65 5.35
C ASP A 223 5.72 10.70 5.21
N HIS A 224 6.43 9.68 5.68
CA HIS A 224 7.86 9.46 5.41
C HIS A 224 8.14 8.72 4.09
N THR A 225 7.11 8.37 3.33
CA THR A 225 7.23 7.68 2.03
C THR A 225 7.13 8.65 0.85
N ASP A 226 6.68 9.88 1.10
CA ASP A 226 6.50 10.93 0.10
C ASP A 226 7.84 11.55 -0.33
N SER A 227 7.94 11.90 -1.63
CA SER A 227 9.19 12.35 -2.25
C SER A 227 9.04 13.67 -3.02
N CYS A 228 10.13 14.40 -3.23
CA CYS A 228 10.11 15.62 -4.05
C CYS A 228 10.15 15.36 -5.57
N TYR A 229 9.95 14.11 -6.02
CA TYR A 229 9.98 13.75 -7.44
C TYR A 229 8.72 14.22 -8.18
N ARG A 230 8.92 14.80 -9.38
CA ARG A 230 7.89 15.40 -10.26
C ARG A 230 7.06 16.50 -9.60
N LEU A 231 7.65 17.30 -8.70
CA LEU A 231 6.95 18.44 -8.08
C LEU A 231 6.60 19.57 -9.07
N ASP A 232 7.28 19.62 -10.20
CA ASP A 232 6.96 20.49 -11.34
C ASP A 232 5.65 20.07 -12.03
N GLU A 233 5.36 18.78 -12.09
CA GLU A 233 4.11 18.25 -12.67
C GLU A 233 2.97 18.16 -11.65
N PHE A 234 3.30 17.83 -10.40
CA PHE A 234 2.34 17.70 -9.29
C PHE A 234 2.76 18.61 -8.13
N PRO A 235 2.56 19.93 -8.25
CA PRO A 235 2.97 20.88 -7.23
C PRO A 235 2.11 20.77 -5.97
N ARG A 236 2.58 21.39 -4.87
CA ARG A 236 1.79 21.50 -3.64
C ARG A 236 0.42 22.11 -3.92
N GLY A 237 -0.62 21.54 -3.33
CA GLY A 237 -2.01 21.85 -3.63
C GLY A 237 -2.66 20.84 -4.57
N ASP A 238 -1.88 20.11 -5.39
CA ASP A 238 -2.36 18.93 -6.10
C ASP A 238 -2.40 17.72 -5.15
N PRO A 239 -3.52 16.97 -5.06
CA PRO A 239 -3.60 15.74 -4.26
C PRO A 239 -2.58 14.66 -4.64
N ARG A 240 -2.01 14.74 -5.84
CA ARG A 240 -1.00 13.83 -6.38
C ARG A 240 0.43 14.19 -5.96
N CYS A 241 0.60 15.38 -5.37
CA CYS A 241 1.91 15.88 -4.94
C CYS A 241 2.63 14.84 -4.09
N ALA A 242 3.89 14.59 -4.43
CA ALA A 242 4.84 13.69 -3.75
C ALA A 242 4.59 12.17 -3.84
N LYS A 243 3.49 11.73 -4.47
CA LYS A 243 3.15 10.31 -4.71
C LYS A 243 3.85 9.59 -5.87
N PRO A 244 4.42 10.26 -6.90
CA PRO A 244 4.95 9.57 -8.08
C PRO A 244 5.95 8.43 -7.84
N LEU A 245 6.91 8.57 -6.90
CA LEU A 245 7.81 7.46 -6.60
C LEU A 245 7.09 6.29 -5.92
N TYR A 246 6.13 6.55 -5.04
CA TYR A 246 5.31 5.48 -4.49
C TYR A 246 4.63 4.71 -5.63
N TRP A 247 4.00 5.41 -6.56
CA TRP A 247 3.31 4.79 -7.70
C TRP A 247 4.23 3.96 -8.59
N GLU A 248 5.42 4.47 -8.90
CA GLU A 248 6.35 3.76 -9.80
C GLU A 248 7.00 2.52 -9.18
N TYR A 249 7.06 2.43 -7.85
CA TYR A 249 7.69 1.31 -7.15
C TYR A 249 6.70 0.35 -6.48
N LEU A 250 5.53 0.84 -6.05
CA LEU A 250 4.58 0.10 -5.22
C LEU A 250 3.15 0.05 -5.81
N GLY A 251 2.83 0.89 -6.80
CA GLY A 251 1.50 0.94 -7.41
C GLY A 251 0.54 1.90 -6.71
N PRO A 252 -0.79 1.69 -6.81
CA PRO A 252 -1.77 2.62 -6.23
C PRO A 252 -1.67 2.66 -4.70
N ASN A 253 -1.87 3.85 -4.11
CA ASN A 253 -1.88 4.06 -2.65
C ASN A 253 -3.29 3.93 -2.04
N PHE A 254 -4.34 3.99 -2.87
CA PHE A 254 -5.72 3.65 -2.51
C PHE A 254 -6.14 2.34 -3.18
N PHE A 255 -6.27 1.29 -2.38
CA PHE A 255 -6.65 -0.04 -2.84
C PHE A 255 -7.25 -0.85 -1.70
N SER A 256 -7.84 -1.99 -2.04
CA SER A 256 -8.39 -2.92 -1.07
C SER A 256 -8.15 -4.37 -1.50
N PHE A 257 -8.24 -5.29 -0.55
CA PHE A 257 -8.10 -6.73 -0.80
C PHE A 257 -8.84 -7.50 0.30
N GLU A 258 -9.26 -8.72 -0.02
CA GLU A 258 -10.03 -9.56 0.89
C GLU A 258 -9.27 -10.85 1.18
N TYR A 259 -9.36 -11.31 2.43
CA TYR A 259 -8.97 -12.66 2.85
C TYR A 259 -10.07 -13.21 3.74
N GLY A 260 -10.71 -14.30 3.32
CA GLY A 260 -11.84 -14.88 4.03
C GLY A 260 -12.95 -13.85 4.24
N LYS A 261 -13.23 -13.52 5.51
CA LYS A 261 -14.28 -12.58 5.91
C LYS A 261 -13.79 -11.17 6.24
N ILE A 262 -12.52 -10.87 5.93
CA ILE A 262 -11.89 -9.60 6.28
C ILE A 262 -11.59 -8.82 5.01
N HIS A 263 -12.13 -7.60 4.94
CA HIS A 263 -11.84 -6.61 3.92
C HIS A 263 -10.80 -5.61 4.42
N PHE A 264 -9.62 -5.64 3.81
CA PHE A 264 -8.52 -4.73 4.11
C PHE A 264 -8.54 -3.54 3.16
N VAL A 265 -8.32 -2.34 3.71
CA VAL A 265 -8.33 -1.09 2.93
C VAL A 265 -7.08 -0.29 3.23
N SER A 266 -6.33 0.06 2.18
CA SER A 266 -5.24 1.03 2.24
C SER A 266 -5.80 2.45 2.12
N VAL A 267 -5.47 3.30 3.08
CA VAL A 267 -5.90 4.70 3.13
C VAL A 267 -4.70 5.61 3.34
N ASP A 268 -4.53 6.58 2.44
CA ASP A 268 -3.52 7.63 2.56
C ASP A 268 -4.13 8.91 3.13
N TYR A 269 -3.58 9.37 4.26
CA TYR A 269 -4.02 10.59 4.94
C TYR A 269 -3.05 11.77 4.75
N GLY A 270 -1.89 11.55 4.11
CA GLY A 270 -0.83 12.52 3.92
C GLY A 270 -0.94 13.27 2.59
N TYR A 271 -1.34 14.55 2.62
CA TYR A 271 -1.46 15.38 1.41
C TYR A 271 -0.66 16.68 1.52
N HIS A 272 0.19 16.95 0.53
CA HIS A 272 0.99 18.15 0.47
C HIS A 272 0.20 19.35 -0.11
N LEU A 273 -0.82 19.81 0.61
CA LEU A 273 -1.74 20.88 0.16
C LEU A 273 -1.23 22.31 0.42
N GLY A 274 -0.06 22.49 1.03
CA GLY A 274 0.48 23.81 1.41
C GLY A 274 -0.25 24.49 2.58
N GLN A 275 -1.12 23.76 3.28
CA GLN A 275 -1.96 24.27 4.36
C GLN A 275 -1.34 24.15 5.75
N ARG A 276 -0.41 23.20 5.95
CA ARG A 276 0.22 22.93 7.25
C ARG A 276 1.69 23.32 7.21
N LYS A 277 2.06 24.30 8.03
CA LYS A 277 3.45 24.77 8.19
C LYS A 277 3.93 24.58 9.62
N LEU A 278 5.12 24.02 9.79
CA LEU A 278 5.78 23.86 11.09
C LEU A 278 7.09 24.66 11.12
N LYS A 279 7.40 25.25 12.27
CA LYS A 279 8.68 25.94 12.49
C LYS A 279 9.72 24.92 12.96
N VAL A 280 10.76 24.70 12.15
CA VAL A 280 11.87 23.78 12.43
C VAL A 280 13.18 24.55 12.26
N ASN A 281 14.00 24.62 13.30
CA ASN A 281 15.28 25.35 13.31
C ASN A 281 15.15 26.79 12.78
N GLY A 282 14.09 27.49 13.20
CA GLY A 282 13.81 28.87 12.81
C GLY A 282 13.18 29.05 11.43
N ARG A 283 13.05 28.00 10.61
CA ARG A 283 12.45 28.05 9.27
C ARG A 283 11.03 27.48 9.27
N LEU A 284 10.11 28.11 8.55
CA LEU A 284 8.78 27.54 8.29
C LEU A 284 8.87 26.55 7.14
N LEU A 285 8.47 25.31 7.39
CA LEU A 285 8.47 24.22 6.42
C LEU A 285 7.05 23.71 6.19
N ASP A 286 6.72 23.39 4.94
CA ASP A 286 5.42 22.83 4.55
C ASP A 286 5.37 21.31 4.76
N TYR A 287 4.45 20.86 5.59
CA TYR A 287 4.19 19.46 5.91
C TYR A 287 2.87 18.98 5.27
N PRO A 288 2.70 17.66 5.08
CA PRO A 288 1.42 17.13 4.65
C PRO A 288 0.34 17.35 5.71
N THR A 289 -0.90 17.48 5.25
CA THR A 289 -2.08 17.37 6.10
C THR A 289 -2.16 15.98 6.70
N LEU A 290 -2.89 15.83 7.80
CA LEU A 290 -3.14 14.53 8.45
C LEU A 290 -4.63 14.21 8.38
N GLN A 291 -5.18 14.25 7.17
CA GLN A 291 -6.61 14.13 6.92
C GLN A 291 -6.86 13.55 5.54
N VAL A 292 -7.70 12.52 5.50
CA VAL A 292 -8.21 11.94 4.25
C VAL A 292 -9.10 12.97 3.55
N GLN A 293 -8.85 13.21 2.27
CA GLN A 293 -9.54 14.23 1.50
C GLN A 293 -10.95 13.79 1.08
N PRO A 294 -11.90 14.72 0.85
CA PRO A 294 -13.29 14.37 0.55
C PRO A 294 -13.47 13.41 -0.63
N MET A 295 -12.66 13.51 -1.70
CA MET A 295 -12.74 12.56 -2.82
C MET A 295 -12.36 11.15 -2.43
N HIS A 296 -11.40 10.97 -1.52
CA HIS A 296 -10.99 9.65 -1.06
C HIS A 296 -11.87 9.12 0.08
N ILE A 297 -12.55 10.00 0.83
CA ILE A 297 -13.68 9.59 1.69
C ILE A 297 -14.82 9.02 0.83
N LYS A 298 -15.15 9.67 -0.29
CA LYS A 298 -16.15 9.16 -1.24
C LYS A 298 -15.73 7.82 -1.84
N TRP A 299 -14.46 7.68 -2.23
CA TRP A 299 -13.90 6.40 -2.67
C TRP A 299 -14.08 5.31 -1.60
N LEU A 300 -13.70 5.60 -0.34
CA LEU A 300 -13.82 4.67 0.78
C LEU A 300 -15.28 4.28 1.03
N GLN A 301 -16.21 5.24 0.94
CA GLN A 301 -17.65 4.94 1.03
C GLN A 301 -18.11 3.99 -0.07
N GLN A 302 -17.68 4.18 -1.32
CA GLN A 302 -18.03 3.28 -2.42
C GLN A 302 -17.42 1.90 -2.26
N ASP A 303 -16.16 1.82 -1.80
CA ASP A 303 -15.48 0.55 -1.54
C ASP A 303 -16.17 -0.24 -0.42
N LEU A 304 -16.62 0.43 0.65
CA LEU A 304 -17.30 -0.19 1.79
C LEU A 304 -18.80 -0.45 1.57
N GLN A 305 -19.49 0.38 0.79
CA GLN A 305 -20.94 0.23 0.57
C GLN A 305 -21.26 -1.04 -0.24
N GLN A 306 -20.31 -1.54 -1.00
CA GLN A 306 -20.48 -2.67 -1.92
C GLN A 306 -20.08 -4.01 -1.28
N ARG A 307 -20.14 -4.06 0.05
CA ARG A 307 -19.69 -5.15 0.93
C ARG A 307 -20.89 -5.76 1.66
N SER A 308 -20.88 -7.09 1.83
CA SER A 308 -21.90 -7.81 2.58
C SER A 308 -21.42 -8.10 4.01
N PRO A 309 -22.30 -8.25 5.02
CA PRO A 309 -21.87 -8.67 6.34
C PRO A 309 -21.02 -9.95 6.28
N GLY A 310 -19.77 -9.87 6.76
CA GLY A 310 -18.80 -10.96 6.67
C GLY A 310 -17.92 -10.96 5.42
N THR A 311 -17.91 -9.87 4.64
CA THR A 311 -16.92 -9.50 3.62
C THR A 311 -16.88 -7.99 3.51
#